data_AF-A0A3C1B094-F1
#
_entry.id   AF-A0A3C1B094-F1
#
_cell.length_a   1.000
_cell.length_b   1.000
_cell.length_c   1.000
_cell.angle_alpha   90.00
_cell.angle_beta   90.00
_cell.angle_gamma   90.00
#
_symmetry.space_group_name_H-M   'P 1'
#
loop_
_entity.id
_entity.type
_entity.pdbx_description
1 polymer ?
#
loop_
_entity_poly.entity_id
_entity_poly.type
_entity_poly.pdbx_seq_one_letter_code
_entity_poly.pdbx_strand_id
1 'polypeptide(L)'
;MANKKGSAANAAIYVILSVMAILWLLPIAWLVLTSFRGEPGAWTPYIFPKVYTFDNYTRLLTETGLFNYPRWFMNTLIVAIFTCAISTVLVLLTSYTLSRLRFKARKGLMNLGLILGMFPGFMSMIAIYFILKAMGLSQTLLALVLVYSGGAGLGYFIAKGFFDTIPRVLDEAAIVDGANQNIIFWKIILPLSKPIIIYTILTSFMAPWVDFIFV
;
A
#
# COMPACT_ATOMS: atom_id res chain seq x y z
N MET A 1 31.42 37.20 7.73
CA MET A 1 31.20 36.73 6.34
C MET A 1 30.35 35.46 6.38
N ALA A 2 29.02 35.63 6.28
CA ALA A 2 28.07 34.53 6.39
C ALA A 2 28.12 33.61 5.15
N ASN A 3 28.10 32.31 5.43
CA ASN A 3 27.94 31.11 4.62
C ASN A 3 27.35 31.24 3.18
N LYS A 4 28.02 31.93 2.25
CA LYS A 4 27.61 32.02 0.83
C LYS A 4 27.64 30.66 0.10
N LYS A 5 28.51 29.73 0.51
CA LYS A 5 28.62 28.38 -0.09
C LYS A 5 27.37 27.52 0.18
N GLY A 6 26.76 27.62 1.36
CA GLY A 6 25.49 26.95 1.66
C GLY A 6 24.31 27.50 0.85
N SER A 7 24.29 28.81 0.57
CA SER A 7 23.20 29.45 -0.18
C SER A 7 23.17 29.05 -1.66
N ALA A 8 24.33 28.98 -2.33
CA ALA A 8 24.41 28.55 -3.72
C ALA A 8 24.10 27.06 -3.91
N ALA A 9 24.56 26.20 -2.99
CA ALA A 9 24.24 24.78 -2.99
C ALA A 9 22.74 24.53 -2.78
N ASN A 10 22.12 25.23 -1.84
CA ASN A 10 20.68 25.13 -1.61
C ASN A 10 19.87 25.62 -2.83
N ALA A 11 20.31 26.71 -3.48
CA ALA A 11 19.66 27.18 -4.71
C ALA A 11 19.72 26.13 -5.83
N ALA A 12 20.87 25.48 -6.03
CA ALA A 12 21.02 24.40 -7.00
C ALA A 12 20.11 23.19 -6.65
N ILE A 13 20.05 22.81 -5.38
CA ILE A 13 19.14 21.75 -4.91
C ILE A 13 17.68 22.11 -5.21
N TYR A 14 17.25 23.33 -4.90
CA TYR A 14 15.87 23.76 -5.18
C TYR A 14 15.57 23.76 -6.67
N VAL A 15 16.48 24.21 -7.52
CA VAL A 15 16.29 24.16 -8.99
C VAL A 15 16.13 22.71 -9.46
N ILE A 16 17.00 21.80 -9.01
CA ILE A 16 16.91 20.38 -9.38
C ILE A 16 15.58 19.78 -8.90
N LEU A 17 15.20 20.01 -7.63
CA LEU A 17 13.94 19.52 -7.08
C LEU A 17 12.73 20.09 -7.81
N SER A 18 12.74 21.37 -8.19
CA SER A 18 11.66 21.99 -8.96
C SER A 18 11.55 21.41 -10.37
N VAL A 19 12.67 21.19 -11.07
CA VAL A 19 12.68 20.55 -12.39
C VAL A 19 12.15 19.12 -12.29
N MET A 20 12.61 18.35 -11.30
CA MET A 20 12.09 17.01 -11.06
C MET A 20 10.58 17.05 -10.75
N ALA A 21 10.13 17.93 -9.86
CA ALA A 21 8.71 18.05 -9.55
C ALA A 21 7.87 18.36 -10.80
N ILE A 22 8.31 19.28 -11.67
CA ILE A 22 7.63 19.57 -12.93
C ILE A 22 7.54 18.31 -13.80
N LEU A 23 8.67 17.61 -14.01
CA LEU A 23 8.70 16.40 -14.84
C LEU A 23 7.75 15.31 -14.34
N TRP A 24 7.66 15.11 -13.03
CA TRP A 24 6.76 14.12 -12.41
C TRP A 24 5.29 14.54 -12.43
N LEU A 25 5.01 15.85 -12.36
CA LEU A 25 3.65 16.38 -12.39
C LEU A 25 3.07 16.46 -13.80
N LEU A 26 3.89 16.55 -14.85
CA LEU A 26 3.42 16.61 -16.24
C LEU A 26 2.42 15.50 -16.63
N PRO A 27 2.68 14.20 -16.40
CA PRO A 27 1.72 13.15 -16.76
C PRO A 27 0.42 13.25 -15.94
N ILE A 28 0.49 13.69 -14.68
CA ILE A 28 -0.68 13.88 -13.83
C ILE A 28 -1.51 15.08 -14.34
N ALA A 29 -0.84 16.19 -14.65
CA ALA A 29 -1.48 17.37 -15.22
C ALA A 29 -2.14 17.04 -16.56
N TRP A 30 -1.49 16.23 -17.41
CA TRP A 30 -2.06 15.77 -18.66
C TRP A 30 -3.31 14.89 -18.46
N LEU A 31 -3.30 13.99 -17.47
CA LEU A 31 -4.46 13.17 -17.11
C LEU A 31 -5.63 14.04 -16.64
N VAL A 32 -5.37 15.03 -15.79
CA VAL A 32 -6.38 15.99 -15.32
C VAL A 32 -6.92 16.82 -16.48
N LEU A 33 -6.08 17.31 -17.39
CA LEU A 33 -6.55 18.04 -18.57
C LEU A 33 -7.43 17.15 -19.46
N THR A 34 -7.02 15.90 -19.66
CA THR A 34 -7.74 14.94 -20.50
C THR A 34 -9.10 14.58 -19.90
N SER A 35 -9.24 14.52 -18.58
CA SER A 35 -10.54 14.22 -17.94
C SER A 35 -11.58 15.33 -18.14
N PHE A 36 -11.16 16.57 -18.41
CA PHE A 36 -12.07 17.68 -18.79
C PHE A 36 -12.29 17.82 -20.30
N ARG A 37 -11.71 16.95 -21.14
CA ARG A 37 -11.78 17.09 -22.61
C ARG A 37 -13.18 16.82 -23.15
N GLY A 38 -13.76 17.75 -23.92
CA GLY A 38 -15.09 17.58 -24.53
C GLY A 38 -15.09 16.82 -25.86
N GLU A 39 -13.93 16.67 -26.48
CA GLU A 39 -13.77 16.01 -27.78
C GLU A 39 -13.78 14.47 -27.68
N PRO A 40 -14.46 13.77 -28.60
CA PRO A 40 -14.52 12.31 -28.61
C PRO A 40 -13.19 11.68 -29.06
N GLY A 41 -12.96 10.43 -28.63
CA GLY A 41 -11.78 9.64 -28.96
C GLY A 41 -10.72 9.67 -27.86
N ALA A 42 -9.92 8.61 -27.75
CA ALA A 42 -8.87 8.49 -26.74
C ALA A 42 -7.58 9.22 -27.14
N TRP A 43 -7.24 9.22 -28.44
CA TRP A 43 -5.98 9.72 -28.97
C TRP A 43 -6.13 11.07 -29.65
N THR A 44 -5.31 12.04 -29.26
CA THR A 44 -5.29 13.39 -29.84
C THR A 44 -3.86 13.85 -30.10
N PRO A 45 -3.60 14.65 -31.17
CA PRO A 45 -2.26 15.15 -31.49
C PRO A 45 -1.86 16.40 -30.68
N TYR A 46 -2.66 16.80 -29.70
CA TYR A 46 -2.47 18.00 -28.88
C TYR A 46 -2.57 17.66 -27.39
N ILE A 47 -1.93 18.50 -26.56
CA ILE A 47 -1.88 18.36 -25.10
C ILE A 47 -3.07 19.06 -24.41
N PHE A 48 -3.42 20.27 -24.87
CA PHE A 48 -4.49 21.06 -24.29
C PHE A 48 -5.82 20.82 -25.00
N PRO A 49 -6.89 20.41 -24.28
CA PRO A 49 -8.25 20.35 -24.84
C PRO A 49 -8.64 21.65 -25.54
N LYS A 50 -9.32 21.56 -26.68
CA LYS A 50 -9.92 22.74 -27.33
C LYS A 50 -11.20 23.14 -26.63
N VAL A 51 -11.89 22.18 -26.02
CA VAL A 51 -13.12 22.40 -25.25
C VAL A 51 -13.02 21.70 -23.89
N TYR A 52 -13.31 22.44 -22.83
CA TYR A 52 -13.38 21.92 -21.46
C TYR A 52 -14.83 21.67 -21.06
N THR A 53 -15.10 20.53 -20.42
CA THR A 53 -16.44 20.15 -19.94
C THR A 53 -16.35 19.33 -18.64
N PHE A 54 -17.41 19.40 -17.84
CA PHE A 54 -17.63 18.49 -16.71
C PHE A 54 -18.48 17.27 -17.09
N ASP A 55 -18.96 17.19 -18.32
CA ASP A 55 -19.87 16.13 -18.77
C ASP A 55 -19.25 14.73 -18.67
N ASN A 56 -17.92 14.61 -18.81
CA ASN A 56 -17.25 13.33 -18.59
C ASN A 56 -17.46 12.79 -17.17
N TYR A 57 -17.48 13.66 -16.16
CA TYR A 57 -17.67 13.27 -14.76
C TYR A 57 -19.14 12.95 -14.47
N THR A 58 -20.08 13.73 -15.00
CA THR A 58 -21.51 13.42 -14.86
C THR A 58 -21.80 12.07 -15.50
N ARG A 59 -21.38 11.85 -16.73
CA ARG A 59 -21.55 10.58 -17.45
C ARG A 59 -20.88 9.41 -16.73
N LEU A 60 -19.65 9.57 -16.24
CA LEU A 60 -18.96 8.55 -15.46
C LEU A 60 -19.75 8.11 -14.21
N LEU A 61 -20.44 9.05 -13.56
CA LEU A 61 -21.16 8.80 -12.32
C LEU A 61 -22.63 8.39 -12.53
N THR A 62 -23.25 8.74 -13.66
CA THR A 62 -24.69 8.50 -13.91
C THR A 62 -24.97 7.46 -14.99
N GLU A 63 -24.12 7.31 -16.00
CA GLU A 63 -24.31 6.36 -17.10
C GLU A 63 -23.88 4.93 -16.68
N THR A 64 -24.76 4.21 -15.99
CA THR A 64 -24.46 2.85 -15.50
C THR A 64 -24.77 1.71 -16.48
N GLY A 65 -25.20 2.02 -17.71
CA GLY A 65 -25.67 1.02 -18.68
C GLY A 65 -24.56 0.15 -19.26
N LEU A 66 -23.41 0.74 -19.58
CA LEU A 66 -22.22 0.05 -20.09
C LEU A 66 -21.17 -0.14 -18.99
N PHE A 67 -20.90 0.91 -18.21
CA PHE A 67 -19.85 0.92 -17.19
C PHE A 67 -20.42 1.45 -15.88
N ASN A 68 -20.66 0.57 -14.90
CA ASN A 68 -21.11 0.99 -13.58
C ASN A 68 -19.92 1.38 -12.70
N TYR A 69 -19.27 2.48 -13.05
CA TYR A 69 -18.09 3.00 -12.35
C TYR A 69 -18.34 3.24 -10.85
N PRO A 70 -19.47 3.84 -10.40
CA PRO A 70 -19.72 4.01 -8.97
C PRO A 70 -19.69 2.70 -8.19
N ARG A 71 -20.26 1.62 -8.76
CA ARG A 71 -20.21 0.29 -8.15
C ARG A 71 -18.79 -0.28 -8.15
N TRP A 72 -18.04 -0.13 -9.24
CA TRP A 72 -16.65 -0.59 -9.31
C TRP A 72 -15.77 0.11 -8.27
N PHE A 73 -15.87 1.43 -8.19
CA PHE A 73 -15.17 2.22 -7.19
C PHE A 73 -15.53 1.77 -5.77
N MET A 74 -16.82 1.57 -5.48
CA MET A 74 -17.27 1.13 -4.16
C MET A 74 -16.78 -0.28 -3.82
N ASN A 75 -16.80 -1.20 -4.79
CA ASN A 75 -16.25 -2.56 -4.62
C ASN A 75 -14.76 -2.51 -4.26
N THR A 76 -13.96 -1.76 -5.02
CA THR A 76 -12.53 -1.61 -4.76
C THR A 76 -12.27 -0.94 -3.42
N LEU A 77 -13.05 0.09 -3.08
CA LEU A 77 -12.94 0.76 -1.78
C LEU A 77 -13.22 -0.19 -0.61
N ILE A 78 -14.28 -0.99 -0.69
CA ILE A 78 -14.62 -2.00 0.32
C ILE A 78 -13.47 -3.01 0.45
N VAL A 79 -13.01 -3.57 -0.66
CA VAL A 79 -11.89 -4.54 -0.67
C VAL A 79 -10.63 -3.92 -0.07
N ALA A 80 -10.30 -2.67 -0.42
CA ALA A 80 -9.13 -1.95 0.08
C ALA A 80 -9.20 -1.69 1.58
N ILE A 81 -10.35 -1.31 2.14
CA ILE A 81 -10.52 -1.07 3.57
C ILE A 81 -10.30 -2.36 4.37
N PHE A 82 -10.97 -3.45 3.99
CA PHE A 82 -10.85 -4.73 4.70
C PHE A 82 -9.46 -5.33 4.53
N THR A 83 -8.90 -5.29 3.32
CA THR A 83 -7.52 -5.71 3.05
C THR A 83 -6.53 -4.92 3.90
N CYS A 84 -6.67 -3.60 3.96
CA CYS A 84 -5.81 -2.73 4.74
C CYS A 84 -5.86 -3.09 6.23
N ALA A 85 -7.06 -3.24 6.79
CA ALA A 85 -7.24 -3.58 8.21
C ALA A 85 -6.60 -4.93 8.56
N ILE A 86 -6.92 -5.98 7.79
CA ILE A 86 -6.42 -7.34 8.06
C ILE A 86 -4.92 -7.40 7.82
N SER A 87 -4.44 -6.90 6.68
CA SER A 87 -3.03 -6.97 6.31
C SER A 87 -2.14 -6.19 7.28
N THR A 88 -2.57 -5.00 7.71
CA THR A 88 -1.82 -4.22 8.68
C THR A 88 -1.67 -4.97 10.00
N VAL A 89 -2.75 -5.55 10.51
CA VAL A 89 -2.70 -6.34 11.75
C VAL A 89 -1.77 -7.55 11.59
N LEU A 90 -1.90 -8.31 10.50
CA LEU A 90 -1.06 -9.47 10.24
C LEU A 90 0.43 -9.10 10.12
N VAL A 91 0.76 -8.07 9.33
CA VAL A 91 2.13 -7.59 9.15
C VAL A 91 2.73 -7.17 10.49
N LEU A 92 2.01 -6.37 11.30
CA LEU A 92 2.53 -5.87 12.57
C LEU A 92 2.72 -7.01 13.59
N LEU A 93 1.78 -7.96 13.68
CA LEU A 93 1.90 -9.10 14.59
C LEU A 93 3.05 -10.03 14.19
N THR A 94 3.17 -10.36 12.90
CA THR A 94 4.28 -11.17 12.38
C THR A 94 5.61 -10.46 12.60
N SER A 95 5.67 -9.16 12.34
CA SER A 95 6.86 -8.34 12.52
C SER A 95 7.30 -8.26 13.99
N TYR A 96 6.34 -8.08 14.91
CA TYR A 96 6.61 -8.04 16.35
C TYR A 96 7.18 -9.39 16.82
N THR A 97 6.51 -10.48 16.43
CA THR A 97 6.93 -11.85 16.75
C THR A 97 8.35 -12.13 16.24
N LEU A 98 8.64 -11.76 15.00
CA LEU A 98 9.94 -11.98 14.37
C LEU A 98 11.01 -10.96 14.77
N SER A 99 10.65 -9.86 15.45
CA SER A 99 11.59 -8.90 16.03
C SER A 99 11.94 -9.28 17.48
N ARG A 100 10.91 -9.37 18.33
CA ARG A 100 11.02 -9.47 19.79
C ARG A 100 11.18 -10.88 20.30
N LEU A 101 10.32 -11.80 19.85
CA LEU A 101 10.28 -13.15 20.39
C LEU A 101 11.45 -14.00 19.88
N ARG A 102 11.97 -14.88 20.74
CA ARG A 102 13.06 -15.80 20.41
C ARG A 102 12.52 -17.22 20.51
N PHE A 103 12.50 -17.94 19.39
CA PHE A 103 12.04 -19.33 19.30
C PHE A 103 12.82 -20.06 18.22
N LYS A 104 12.91 -21.39 18.33
CA LYS A 104 13.81 -22.25 17.53
C LYS A 104 13.67 -22.06 16.01
N ALA A 105 12.44 -21.94 15.50
CA ALA A 105 12.16 -21.84 14.07
C ALA A 105 12.27 -20.42 13.47
N ARG A 106 12.53 -19.39 14.29
CA ARG A 106 12.47 -17.98 13.87
C ARG A 106 13.28 -17.67 12.61
N LYS A 107 14.56 -18.09 12.58
CA LYS A 107 15.46 -17.83 11.44
C LYS A 107 14.99 -18.55 10.17
N GLY A 108 14.51 -19.78 10.32
CA GLY A 108 13.95 -20.57 9.21
C GLY A 108 12.72 -19.89 8.60
N LEU A 109 11.76 -19.46 9.44
CA LEU A 109 10.56 -18.74 8.99
C LEU A 109 10.91 -17.41 8.31
N MET A 110 11.89 -16.67 8.83
CA MET A 110 12.33 -15.43 8.21
C MET A 110 12.90 -15.66 6.80
N ASN A 111 13.79 -16.64 6.66
CA ASN A 111 14.39 -16.98 5.37
C ASN A 111 13.35 -17.52 4.38
N LEU A 112 12.45 -18.40 4.84
CA LEU A 112 11.36 -18.92 4.02
C LEU A 112 10.46 -17.80 3.53
N GLY A 113 10.10 -16.85 4.40
CA GLY A 113 9.26 -15.71 4.02
C GLY A 113 9.92 -14.82 2.96
N LEU A 114 11.23 -14.60 3.04
CA LEU A 114 11.98 -13.86 2.02
C LEU A 114 12.01 -14.61 0.68
N ILE A 115 12.28 -15.92 0.70
CA ILE A 115 12.32 -16.74 -0.52
C ILE A 115 10.95 -16.78 -1.19
N LEU A 116 9.88 -16.99 -0.42
CA LEU A 116 8.51 -16.96 -0.94
C LEU A 116 8.13 -15.58 -1.48
N GLY A 117 8.60 -14.51 -0.85
CA GLY A 117 8.38 -13.13 -1.31
C GLY A 117 9.08 -12.79 -2.63
N MET A 118 10.10 -13.55 -3.03
CA MET A 118 10.76 -13.40 -4.34
C MET A 118 10.00 -14.13 -5.47
N PHE A 119 9.08 -15.04 -5.12
CA PHE A 119 8.30 -15.76 -6.11
C PHE A 119 7.23 -14.84 -6.74
N PRO A 120 7.08 -14.80 -8.07
CA PRO A 120 6.08 -13.94 -8.71
C PRO A 120 4.65 -14.35 -8.34
N GLY A 121 3.95 -13.51 -7.55
CA GLY A 121 2.63 -13.83 -7.01
C GLY A 121 1.58 -14.16 -8.08
N PHE A 122 1.60 -13.49 -9.24
CA PHE A 122 0.63 -13.73 -10.33
C PHE A 122 0.70 -15.14 -10.93
N MET A 123 1.85 -15.83 -10.83
CA MET A 123 1.96 -17.23 -11.30
C MET A 123 1.07 -18.18 -10.49
N SER A 124 0.70 -17.80 -9.27
CA SER A 124 -0.21 -18.58 -8.41
C SER A 124 -1.70 -18.35 -8.71
N MET A 125 -2.04 -17.43 -9.62
CA MET A 125 -3.43 -17.02 -9.88
C MET A 125 -4.34 -18.20 -10.24
N ILE A 126 -3.89 -19.10 -11.12
CA ILE A 126 -4.69 -20.26 -11.55
C ILE A 126 -5.00 -21.18 -10.35
N ALA A 127 -4.00 -21.44 -9.51
CA ALA A 127 -4.16 -22.28 -8.33
C ALA A 127 -5.14 -21.64 -7.33
N ILE A 128 -4.97 -20.34 -7.05
CA ILE A 128 -5.86 -19.57 -6.17
C ILE A 128 -7.30 -19.59 -6.71
N TYR A 129 -7.49 -19.42 -8.01
CA TYR A 129 -8.82 -19.47 -8.64
C TYR A 129 -9.52 -20.81 -8.37
N PHE A 130 -8.83 -21.94 -8.57
CA PHE A 130 -9.42 -23.25 -8.31
C PHE A 130 -9.73 -23.51 -6.83
N ILE A 131 -8.87 -23.03 -5.92
CA ILE A 131 -9.13 -23.09 -4.47
C ILE A 131 -10.41 -22.30 -4.14
N LEU A 132 -10.50 -21.04 -4.57
CA LEU A 132 -11.66 -20.19 -4.31
C LEU A 132 -12.94 -20.74 -4.95
N LYS A 133 -12.83 -21.33 -6.15
CA LYS A 133 -13.94 -22.00 -6.83
C LYS A 133 -14.43 -23.22 -6.05
N ALA A 134 -13.51 -24.06 -5.55
CA ALA A 134 -13.85 -25.21 -4.72
C ALA A 134 -14.53 -24.80 -3.39
N MET A 135 -14.16 -23.63 -2.85
CA MET A 135 -14.78 -23.04 -1.66
C MET A 135 -16.11 -22.32 -1.94
N GLY A 136 -16.55 -22.22 -3.20
CA GLY A 136 -17.75 -21.46 -3.58
C GLY A 136 -17.60 -19.93 -3.44
N LEU A 137 -16.38 -19.42 -3.31
CA LEU A 137 -16.06 -17.99 -3.12
C LEU A 137 -15.71 -17.27 -4.42
N SER A 138 -15.64 -18.00 -5.54
CA SER A 138 -15.37 -17.43 -6.85
C SER A 138 -16.37 -16.30 -7.18
N GLN A 139 -15.89 -15.19 -7.75
CA GLN A 139 -16.71 -14.02 -8.10
C GLN A 139 -17.31 -13.24 -6.90
N THR A 140 -16.62 -13.21 -5.76
CA THR A 140 -17.04 -12.43 -4.58
C THR A 140 -15.98 -11.42 -4.16
N LEU A 141 -16.39 -10.31 -3.52
CA LEU A 141 -15.44 -9.37 -2.93
C LEU A 141 -14.65 -9.99 -1.77
N LEU A 142 -15.26 -10.94 -1.05
CA LEU A 142 -14.60 -11.69 0.02
C LEU A 142 -13.39 -12.47 -0.52
N ALA A 143 -13.51 -13.10 -1.69
CA ALA A 143 -12.37 -13.76 -2.35
C ALA A 143 -11.20 -12.80 -2.53
N LEU A 144 -11.44 -11.58 -3.02
CA LEU A 144 -10.38 -10.58 -3.19
C LEU A 144 -9.73 -10.20 -1.86
N VAL A 145 -10.53 -9.93 -0.82
CA VAL A 145 -10.02 -9.62 0.52
C VAL A 145 -9.12 -10.74 1.03
N LEU A 146 -9.52 -12.00 0.87
CA LEU A 146 -8.72 -13.16 1.29
C LEU A 146 -7.42 -13.30 0.49
N VAL A 147 -7.46 -13.07 -0.82
CA VAL A 147 -6.26 -13.16 -1.66
C VAL A 147 -5.23 -12.09 -1.28
N TYR A 148 -5.66 -10.84 -1.14
CA TYR A 148 -4.74 -9.76 -0.79
C TYR A 148 -4.21 -9.87 0.65
N SER A 149 -5.04 -10.30 1.60
CA SER A 149 -4.65 -10.35 3.02
C SER A 149 -3.99 -11.67 3.45
N GLY A 150 -4.26 -12.78 2.76
CA GLY A 150 -3.80 -14.12 3.16
C GLY A 150 -2.27 -14.26 3.19
N GLY A 151 -1.57 -13.56 2.30
CA GLY A 151 -0.11 -13.52 2.25
C GLY A 151 0.53 -12.35 3.01
N ALA A 152 -0.27 -11.45 3.61
CA ALA A 152 0.22 -10.15 4.09
C ALA A 152 1.39 -10.26 5.08
N GLY A 153 1.36 -11.25 5.97
CA GLY A 153 2.43 -11.49 6.95
C GLY A 153 3.81 -11.75 6.33
N LEU A 154 3.90 -12.15 5.06
CA LEU A 154 5.18 -12.29 4.35
C LEU A 154 5.88 -10.95 4.10
N GLY A 155 5.12 -9.84 4.11
CA GLY A 155 5.62 -8.46 4.04
C GLY A 155 6.25 -7.93 5.34
N TYR A 156 6.53 -8.79 6.32
CA TYR A 156 6.99 -8.39 7.66
C TYR A 156 8.32 -7.62 7.68
N PHE A 157 9.18 -7.76 6.68
CA PHE A 157 10.59 -7.37 6.77
C PHE A 157 10.81 -5.88 7.04
N ILE A 158 9.98 -4.99 6.46
CA ILE A 158 10.08 -3.54 6.69
C ILE A 158 9.65 -3.18 8.12
N ALA A 159 8.47 -3.66 8.54
CA ALA A 159 7.96 -3.40 9.87
C ALA A 159 8.82 -4.02 10.98
N LYS A 160 9.35 -5.22 10.75
CA LYS A 160 10.34 -5.86 11.62
C LYS A 160 11.63 -5.05 11.69
N GLY A 161 12.12 -4.54 10.55
CA GLY A 161 13.30 -3.68 10.49
C GLY A 161 13.14 -2.42 11.34
N PHE A 162 11.98 -1.78 11.26
CA PHE A 162 11.64 -0.64 12.11
C PHE A 162 11.55 -1.04 13.59
N PHE A 163 10.86 -2.13 13.93
CA PHE A 163 10.77 -2.57 15.32
C PHE A 163 12.15 -2.86 15.91
N ASP A 164 13.08 -3.41 15.13
CA ASP A 164 14.45 -3.67 15.57
C ASP A 164 15.24 -2.39 15.94
N THR A 165 14.85 -1.21 15.45
CA THR A 165 15.49 0.07 15.86
C THR A 165 15.00 0.57 17.21
N ILE A 166 13.86 0.09 17.70
CA ILE A 166 13.34 0.45 19.02
C ILE A 166 14.18 -0.26 20.10
N PRO A 167 14.80 0.46 21.05
CA PRO A 167 15.67 -0.13 22.06
C PRO A 167 15.00 -1.23 22.90
N ARG A 168 15.67 -2.37 23.09
CA ARG A 168 15.17 -3.51 23.88
C ARG A 168 15.01 -3.20 25.37
N VAL A 169 15.76 -2.22 25.89
CA VAL A 169 15.68 -1.79 27.29
C VAL A 169 14.27 -1.33 27.70
N LEU A 170 13.46 -0.86 26.74
CA LEU A 170 12.06 -0.51 26.99
C LEU A 170 11.21 -1.75 27.29
N ASP A 171 11.45 -2.84 26.54
CA ASP A 171 10.77 -4.12 26.75
C ASP A 171 11.20 -4.73 28.08
N GLU A 172 12.50 -4.68 28.40
CA GLU A 172 13.07 -5.20 29.65
C GLU A 172 12.55 -4.45 30.87
N ALA A 173 12.51 -3.12 30.83
CA ALA A 173 11.92 -2.30 31.89
C ALA A 173 10.45 -2.63 32.12
N ALA A 174 9.67 -2.76 31.05
CA ALA A 174 8.26 -3.12 31.15
C ALA A 174 8.05 -4.54 31.73
N ILE A 175 8.92 -5.49 31.42
CA ILE A 175 8.88 -6.84 32.00
C ILE A 175 9.15 -6.79 33.51
N VAL A 176 10.09 -5.96 33.96
CA VAL A 176 10.34 -5.73 35.39
C VAL A 176 9.11 -5.14 36.08
N ASP A 177 8.37 -4.26 35.40
CA ASP A 177 7.08 -3.72 35.87
C ASP A 177 5.90 -4.73 35.75
N GLY A 178 6.16 -5.98 35.38
CA GLY A 178 5.15 -7.06 35.29
C GLY A 178 4.36 -7.08 33.97
N ALA A 179 4.78 -6.34 32.95
CA ALA A 179 4.13 -6.38 31.65
C ALA A 179 4.43 -7.69 30.90
N ASN A 180 3.38 -8.29 30.31
CA ASN A 180 3.53 -9.38 29.37
C ASN A 180 3.77 -8.87 27.93
N GLN A 181 4.08 -9.79 27.02
CA GLN A 181 4.38 -9.45 25.61
C GLN A 181 3.21 -8.74 24.89
N ASN A 182 1.96 -9.06 25.24
CA ASN A 182 0.80 -8.38 24.66
C ASN A 182 0.73 -6.91 25.12
N ILE A 183 1.00 -6.65 26.40
CA ILE A 183 1.06 -5.29 26.95
C ILE A 183 2.19 -4.51 26.27
N ILE A 184 3.37 -5.10 26.12
CA ILE A 184 4.52 -4.47 25.45
C ILE A 184 4.17 -4.11 24.00
N PHE A 185 3.55 -5.04 23.26
CA PHE A 185 3.12 -4.79 21.89
C PHE A 185 2.16 -3.58 21.79
N TRP A 186 1.05 -3.62 22.54
CA TRP A 186 0.00 -2.59 22.43
C TRP A 186 0.36 -1.25 23.07
N LYS A 187 1.07 -1.25 24.21
CA LYS A 187 1.33 -0.03 24.99
C LYS A 187 2.69 0.60 24.75
N ILE A 188 3.64 -0.12 24.16
CA ILE A 188 5.02 0.38 23.97
C ILE A 188 5.38 0.38 22.49
N ILE A 189 5.38 -0.80 21.84
CA ILE A 189 5.86 -0.91 20.46
C ILE A 189 4.95 -0.17 19.49
N LEU A 190 3.63 -0.38 19.53
CA LEU A 190 2.72 0.26 18.58
C LEU A 190 2.73 1.80 18.67
N PRO A 191 2.65 2.44 19.86
CA PRO A 191 2.73 3.91 19.98
C PRO A 191 4.03 4.51 19.47
N LEU A 192 5.16 3.82 19.64
CA LEU A 192 6.47 4.23 19.13
C LEU A 192 6.63 3.96 17.62
N SER A 193 5.73 3.18 17.04
CA SER A 193 5.80 2.72 15.65
C SER A 193 4.84 3.43 14.69
N LYS A 194 4.30 4.59 15.06
CA LYS A 194 3.38 5.35 14.20
C LYS A 194 3.87 5.53 12.76
N PRO A 195 5.15 5.88 12.48
CA PRO A 195 5.61 6.05 11.10
C PRO A 195 5.46 4.77 10.25
N ILE A 196 5.84 3.62 10.81
CA ILE A 196 5.79 2.36 10.07
C ILE A 196 4.37 1.78 9.98
N ILE A 197 3.52 2.06 10.96
CA ILE A 197 2.09 1.71 10.90
C ILE A 197 1.43 2.49 9.75
N ILE A 198 1.67 3.79 9.63
CA ILE A 198 1.13 4.61 8.53
C ILE A 198 1.62 4.08 7.18
N TYR A 199 2.91 3.80 7.05
CA TYR A 199 3.46 3.18 5.84
C TYR A 199 2.72 1.88 5.48
N THR A 200 2.55 0.98 6.46
CA THR A 200 1.89 -0.32 6.24
C THR A 200 0.43 -0.16 5.83
N ILE A 201 -0.28 0.80 6.44
CA ILE A 201 -1.67 1.16 6.07
C ILE A 201 -1.73 1.64 4.62
N LEU A 202 -0.86 2.58 4.24
CA LEU A 202 -0.84 3.14 2.89
C LEU A 202 -0.55 2.05 1.85
N THR A 203 0.46 1.23 2.07
CA THR A 203 0.81 0.17 1.10
C THR A 203 -0.27 -0.91 1.02
N SER A 204 -0.87 -1.29 2.14
CA SER A 204 -1.92 -2.32 2.16
C SER A 204 -3.23 -1.81 1.56
N PHE A 205 -3.56 -0.54 1.77
CA PHE A 205 -4.73 0.10 1.17
C PHE A 205 -4.56 0.26 -0.34
N MET A 206 -3.37 0.63 -0.83
CA MET A 206 -3.12 0.83 -2.25
C MET A 206 -3.13 -0.48 -3.06
N ALA A 207 -2.83 -1.63 -2.44
CA ALA A 207 -2.65 -2.88 -3.17
C ALA A 207 -3.85 -3.26 -4.08
N PRO A 208 -5.12 -3.21 -3.62
CA PRO A 208 -6.25 -3.51 -4.51
C PRO A 208 -6.55 -2.45 -5.57
N TRP A 209 -6.01 -1.23 -5.46
CA TRP A 209 -6.22 -0.16 -6.45
C TRP A 209 -5.30 -0.27 -7.66
N VAL A 210 -4.16 -0.96 -7.51
CA VAL A 210 -3.13 -1.06 -8.54
C VAL A 210 -3.07 -2.44 -9.19
N ASP A 211 -3.83 -3.40 -8.67
CA ASP A 211 -3.89 -4.74 -9.24
C ASP A 211 -4.97 -4.85 -10.32
N PHE A 212 -4.58 -5.48 -11.43
CA PHE A 212 -5.44 -5.77 -12.57
C PHE A 212 -5.50 -7.27 -12.87
N ILE A 213 -4.79 -8.10 -12.09
CA ILE A 213 -4.65 -9.53 -12.34
C ILE A 213 -5.78 -10.31 -11.66
N PHE A 214 -6.06 -10.01 -10.38
CA PHE A 214 -7.11 -10.71 -9.63
C PHE A 214 -8.48 -10.04 -9.70
N VAL A 215 -8.54 -8.79 -10.19
CA VAL A 215 -9.76 -7.96 -10.27
C VAL A 215 -10.64 -8.32 -11.46
#